data_AF-A0A431PFU1-F1
#
_entry.id   AF-A0A431PFU1-F1
#
_cell.length_a   1.000
_cell.length_b   1.000
_cell.length_c   1.000
_cell.angle_alpha   90.00
_cell.angle_beta   90.00
_cell.angle_gamma   90.00
#
_symmetry.space_group_name_H-M   'P 1'
#
loop_
_entity.id
_entity.type
_entity.pdbx_description
1 polymer ?
#
loop_
_entity_poly.entity_id
_entity_poly.type
_entity_poly.pdbx_seq_one_letter_code
_entity_poly.pdbx_strand_id
1 'polypeptide(L)'
;MYVISLDHYLDAKGAIAVDKGPGRKIAEFATAAVAYASNKKRPDDAPRPTCFKCRKPKDSAVDISVTETGLVVWCCHACGNEGQISNWRGTFWDLSQVMRLK
;
A
#
# COMPACT_ATOMS: atom_id res chain seq x y z
N MET A 1 -15.46 3.93 1.22
CA MET A 1 -14.11 4.48 1.49
C MET A 1 -13.46 3.75 2.66
N TYR A 2 -12.25 3.22 2.48
CA TYR A 2 -11.42 2.62 3.53
C TYR A 2 -10.52 3.66 4.18
N VAL A 3 -10.32 3.57 5.49
CA VAL A 3 -9.34 4.38 6.22
C VAL A 3 -8.37 3.43 6.91
N ILE A 4 -7.12 3.44 6.47
CA ILE A 4 -6.10 2.50 6.90
C ILE A 4 -4.98 3.28 7.60
N SER A 5 -4.58 2.80 8.78
CA SER A 5 -3.31 3.14 9.41
C SER A 5 -2.37 1.95 9.19
N LEU A 6 -1.23 2.15 8.54
CA LEU A 6 -0.37 1.03 8.14
C LEU A 6 0.21 0.29 9.37
N ASP A 7 0.62 1.05 10.39
CA ASP A 7 1.18 0.55 11.65
C ASP A 7 0.29 -0.49 12.37
N HIS A 8 -1.03 -0.38 12.28
CA HIS A 8 -1.97 -1.37 12.85
C HIS A 8 -1.82 -2.78 12.25
N TYR A 9 -1.21 -2.90 11.07
CA TYR A 9 -0.97 -4.17 10.39
C TYR A 9 0.47 -4.67 10.54
N LEU A 10 1.35 -3.89 11.17
CA LEU A 10 2.77 -4.22 11.28
C LEU A 10 3.13 -4.68 12.69
N ASP A 11 4.13 -5.55 12.77
CA ASP A 11 4.77 -5.93 14.02
C ASP A 11 5.88 -4.93 14.39
N ALA A 12 6.52 -5.14 15.54
CA ALA A 12 7.62 -4.30 16.01
C ALA A 12 8.86 -4.28 15.08
N LYS A 13 8.96 -5.22 14.13
CA LYS A 13 10.02 -5.29 13.12
C LYS A 13 9.59 -4.67 11.79
N GLY A 14 8.36 -4.16 11.68
CA GLY A 14 7.80 -3.60 10.45
C GLY A 14 7.30 -4.63 9.44
N ALA A 15 7.23 -5.92 9.83
CA ALA A 15 6.65 -6.97 9.01
C ALA A 15 5.13 -7.04 9.21
N ILE A 16 4.38 -7.60 8.25
CA ILE A 16 2.93 -7.76 8.39
C ILE A 16 2.63 -8.75 9.53
N ALA A 17 1.97 -8.28 10.59
CA ALA A 17 1.63 -9.04 11.79
C ALA A 17 0.39 -9.94 11.64
N VAL A 18 -0.48 -9.63 10.68
CA VAL A 18 -1.69 -10.43 10.43
C VAL A 18 -1.32 -11.66 9.61
N ASP A 19 -1.61 -12.86 10.10
CA ASP A 19 -1.18 -14.10 9.43
C ASP A 19 -2.05 -14.51 8.23
N LYS A 20 -3.38 -14.37 8.33
CA LYS A 20 -4.31 -14.89 7.31
C LYS A 20 -5.64 -14.13 7.23
N GLY A 21 -6.43 -14.48 6.21
CA GLY A 21 -7.81 -13.99 6.05
C GLY A 21 -7.92 -12.59 5.45
N PRO A 22 -9.08 -11.92 5.60
CA PRO A 22 -9.33 -10.61 5.00
C PRO A 22 -8.35 -9.52 5.47
N GLY A 23 -7.97 -9.53 6.76
CA GLY A 23 -7.00 -8.57 7.30
C GLY A 23 -5.63 -8.69 6.65
N ARG A 24 -5.15 -9.92 6.41
CA ARG A 24 -3.89 -10.17 5.67
C ARG A 24 -3.92 -9.56 4.28
N LYS A 25 -5.01 -9.78 3.52
CA LYS A 25 -5.15 -9.23 2.16
C LYS A 25 -5.14 -7.71 2.14
N ILE A 26 -5.74 -7.07 3.14
CA ILE A 26 -5.72 -5.60 3.28
C ILE A 26 -4.30 -5.13 3.60
N ALA A 27 -3.59 -5.83 4.51
CA ALA A 27 -2.21 -5.51 4.85
C ALA A 27 -1.28 -5.60 3.64
N GLU A 28 -1.34 -6.71 2.90
CA GLU A 28 -0.55 -6.93 1.68
C GLU A 28 -0.82 -5.88 0.61
N PHE A 29 -2.09 -5.52 0.42
CA PHE A 29 -2.45 -4.43 -0.47
C PHE A 29 -1.90 -3.09 0.02
N ALA A 30 -2.06 -2.77 1.30
CA ALA A 30 -1.65 -1.49 1.86
C ALA A 30 -0.13 -1.29 1.80
N THR A 31 0.66 -2.32 2.15
CA THR A 31 2.11 -2.25 2.07
C THR A 31 2.61 -2.15 0.63
N ALA A 32 2.00 -2.89 -0.31
CA ALA A 32 2.32 -2.79 -1.73
C ALA A 32 1.92 -1.43 -2.32
N ALA A 33 0.78 -0.87 -1.92
CA ALA A 33 0.34 0.46 -2.35
C ALA A 33 1.30 1.55 -1.88
N VAL A 34 1.77 1.46 -0.64
CA VAL A 34 2.79 2.38 -0.09
C VAL A 34 4.11 2.25 -0.85
N ALA A 35 4.60 1.02 -1.07
CA ALA A 35 5.82 0.78 -1.81
C ALA A 35 5.73 1.36 -3.24
N TYR A 36 4.64 1.07 -3.95
CA TYR A 36 4.37 1.62 -5.29
C TYR A 36 4.34 3.15 -5.30
N ALA A 37 3.58 3.76 -4.39
CA ALA A 37 3.36 5.21 -4.37
C ALA A 37 4.62 6.01 -4.00
N SER A 38 5.48 5.43 -3.15
CA SER A 38 6.68 6.09 -2.64
C SER A 38 7.93 5.82 -3.48
N ASN A 39 7.94 4.75 -4.29
CA ASN A 39 9.09 4.36 -5.12
C ASN A 39 9.17 5.12 -6.46
N LYS A 40 9.41 6.43 -6.40
CA LYS A 40 9.50 7.28 -7.60
C LYS A 40 10.75 7.03 -8.46
N LYS A 41 11.80 6.44 -7.88
CA LYS A 41 13.11 6.30 -8.55
C LYS A 41 13.30 4.96 -9.25
N ARG A 42 12.57 3.91 -8.84
CA ARG A 42 12.73 2.54 -9.36
C ARG A 42 11.38 1.86 -9.50
N PRO A 43 10.49 2.35 -10.39
CA PRO A 43 9.12 1.88 -10.48
C PRO A 43 9.00 0.37 -10.73
N ASP A 44 9.99 -0.25 -11.37
CA ASP A 44 10.01 -1.70 -11.63
C ASP A 44 10.22 -2.55 -10.36
N ASP A 45 10.84 -2.00 -9.31
CA ASP A 45 11.09 -2.70 -8.05
C ASP A 45 9.84 -2.82 -7.17
N ALA A 46 8.80 -2.02 -7.44
CA ALA A 46 7.55 -2.02 -6.70
C ALA A 46 6.38 -1.97 -7.70
N PRO A 47 5.90 -3.13 -8.20
CA PRO A 47 4.80 -3.15 -9.14
C PRO A 47 3.49 -2.64 -8.52
N ARG A 48 2.62 -2.09 -9.36
CA ARG A 48 1.29 -1.62 -8.95
C ARG A 48 0.48 -2.80 -8.37
N PRO A 49 -0.08 -2.69 -7.15
CA PRO A 49 -0.89 -3.75 -6.58
C PRO A 49 -2.26 -3.86 -7.24
N THR A 50 -2.86 -5.04 -7.11
CA THR A 50 -4.22 -5.34 -7.54
C THR A 50 -5.22 -5.09 -6.40
N CYS A 51 -6.46 -4.74 -6.75
CA CYS A 51 -7.50 -4.52 -5.75
C CYS A 51 -7.82 -5.80 -4.96
N PHE A 52 -7.67 -5.77 -3.63
CA PHE A 52 -7.93 -6.91 -2.74
C PHE A 52 -9.40 -7.36 -2.67
N LYS A 53 -10.34 -6.57 -3.22
CA LYS A 53 -11.77 -6.89 -3.30
C LYS A 53 -12.17 -7.55 -4.61
N CYS A 54 -11.46 -7.27 -5.70
CA CYS A 54 -11.75 -7.83 -7.00
C CYS A 54 -11.37 -9.33 -7.01
N ARG A 55 -12.26 -10.17 -7.56
CA ARG A 55 -11.99 -11.61 -7.70
C ARG A 55 -11.19 -11.94 -8.96
N LYS A 56 -11.17 -11.05 -9.95
CA LYS A 56 -10.50 -11.25 -11.24
C LYS A 56 -9.34 -10.24 -11.39
N PRO A 57 -8.09 -10.70 -11.56
CA PRO A 57 -6.93 -9.83 -11.68
C PRO A 57 -6.97 -8.88 -12.90
N LYS A 58 -7.51 -9.34 -14.04
CA LYS A 58 -7.48 -8.64 -15.33
C LYS A 58 -8.12 -7.25 -15.31
N ASP A 59 -9.07 -7.02 -14.39
CA ASP A 59 -9.80 -5.75 -14.30
C ASP A 59 -9.43 -4.97 -13.02
N SER A 60 -8.51 -5.48 -12.20
CA SER A 60 -8.30 -5.00 -10.83
C SER A 60 -7.32 -3.83 -10.68
N ALA A 61 -7.12 -3.06 -11.75
CA ALA A 61 -6.22 -1.91 -11.75
C ALA A 61 -6.66 -0.87 -10.69
N VAL A 62 -5.69 -0.39 -9.92
CA VAL A 62 -5.90 0.58 -8.85
C VAL A 62 -5.07 1.81 -9.13
N ASP A 63 -5.69 2.98 -9.21
CA ASP A 63 -4.97 4.25 -9.19
C ASP A 63 -4.52 4.56 -7.78
N ILE A 64 -3.26 4.97 -7.67
CA ILE A 64 -2.60 5.20 -6.39
C ILE A 64 -1.74 6.45 -6.52
N SER A 65 -1.84 7.34 -5.55
CA SER A 65 -1.04 8.56 -5.48
C SER A 65 -0.78 8.97 -4.03
N VAL A 66 0.15 9.89 -3.83
CA VAL A 66 0.41 10.52 -2.52
C VAL A 66 -0.17 11.93 -2.56
N THR A 67 -1.02 12.26 -1.58
CA THR A 67 -1.59 13.61 -1.44
C THR A 67 -0.54 14.61 -0.95
N GLU A 68 -0.86 15.92 -1.01
CA GLU A 68 -0.02 16.97 -0.44
C GLU A 68 0.18 16.80 1.08
N THR A 69 -0.87 16.38 1.79
CA THR A 69 -0.81 16.01 3.22
C THR A 69 -0.08 14.70 3.48
N GLY A 70 0.24 13.96 2.42
CA GLY A 70 1.08 12.78 2.49
C GLY A 70 0.38 11.47 2.81
N LEU A 71 -0.92 11.40 2.58
CA LEU A 71 -1.65 10.14 2.59
C LEU A 71 -1.43 9.43 1.27
N VAL A 72 -1.33 8.09 1.29
CA VAL A 72 -1.49 7.33 0.05
C VAL A 72 -2.99 7.17 -0.17
N VAL A 73 -3.50 7.67 -1.29
CA VAL A 73 -4.90 7.49 -1.70
C VAL A 73 -4.97 6.49 -2.84
N TRP A 74 -6.05 5.71 -2.87
CA TRP A 74 -6.24 4.70 -3.89
C TRP A 74 -7.70 4.57 -4.32
N CYS A 75 -7.92 4.23 -5.59
CA CYS A 75 -9.24 3.94 -6.15
C CYS A 75 -9.15 2.81 -7.19
N CYS A 76 -10.03 1.82 -7.08
CA CYS A 76 -10.14 0.73 -8.04
C CYS A 76 -11.24 1.03 -9.07
N HIS A 77 -10.86 1.13 -10.34
CA HIS A 77 -11.78 1.42 -11.44
C HIS A 77 -12.79 0.31 -11.73
N ALA A 78 -12.48 -0.95 -11.42
CA ALA A 78 -13.40 -2.05 -11.67
C ALA A 78 -14.55 -2.17 -10.67
N CYS A 79 -14.30 -1.87 -9.40
CA CYS A 79 -15.32 -2.07 -8.34
C CYS A 79 -15.68 -0.81 -7.57
N GLY A 80 -15.05 0.33 -7.87
CA GLY A 80 -15.28 1.61 -7.20
C GLY A 80 -14.82 1.66 -5.74
N ASN A 81 -14.15 0.60 -5.23
CA ASN A 81 -13.59 0.67 -3.89
C ASN A 81 -12.39 1.61 -3.87
N GLU A 82 -12.36 2.43 -2.84
CA GLU A 82 -11.35 3.47 -2.65
C GLU A 82 -10.99 3.60 -1.17
N GLY A 83 -9.87 4.26 -0.90
CA GLY A 83 -9.48 4.57 0.46
C GLY A 83 -8.19 5.37 0.57
N GLN A 84 -7.77 5.54 1.81
CA GLN A 84 -6.56 6.26 2.19
C GLN A 84 -5.73 5.46 3.20
N ILE A 85 -4.41 5.62 3.13
CA ILE A 85 -3.43 4.99 4.00
C ILE A 85 -2.58 6.09 4.66
N SER A 86 -2.51 6.04 5.98
CA SER A 86 -1.76 6.93 6.86
C SER A 86 -0.67 6.17 7.63
N ASN A 87 0.20 6.88 8.35
CA ASN A 87 1.24 6.31 9.22
C ASN A 87 2.19 5.32 8.51
N TRP A 88 2.41 5.53 7.22
CA TRP A 88 3.27 4.67 6.39
C TRP A 88 4.71 5.18 6.28
N ARG A 89 4.94 6.47 6.52
CA ARG A 89 6.26 7.09 6.37
C ARG A 89 7.26 6.54 7.36
N GLY A 90 8.49 6.32 6.90
CA GLY A 90 9.58 5.76 7.71
C GLY A 90 9.42 4.29 8.06
N THR A 91 8.35 3.62 7.60
CA THR A 91 8.25 2.16 7.68
C THR A 91 9.18 1.50 6.66
N PHE A 92 9.43 0.21 6.80
CA PHE A 92 10.19 -0.59 5.81
C PHE A 92 9.62 -0.48 4.39
N TRP A 93 8.31 -0.24 4.27
CA TRP A 93 7.58 -0.16 3.01
C TRP A 93 7.63 1.23 2.36
N ASP A 94 8.12 2.25 3.08
CA ASP A 94 8.36 3.59 2.53
C ASP A 94 9.65 3.60 1.71
N LEU A 95 9.49 3.60 0.39
CA LEU A 95 10.58 3.59 -0.58
C LEU A 95 10.97 4.99 -1.06
N SER A 96 10.46 6.06 -0.42
CA SER A 96 10.80 7.44 -0.79
C SER A 96 12.26 7.80 -0.45
N GLN A 97 12.88 7.07 0.49
CA GLN A 97 14.22 7.31 1.01
C GLN A 97 15.11 6.08 0.82
N VAL A 98 15.35 5.64 -0.42
CA VAL A 98 16.43 4.67 -0.68
C VAL A 98 17.79 5.39 -0.58
N MET A 99 18.22 5.61 0.67
CA MET A 99 19.61 5.61 1.14
C MET A 99 19.61 5.74 2.68
N ARG A 100 19.62 4.61 3.39
CA ARG A 100 20.24 4.51 4.73
C ARG A 100 20.96 3.17 4.85
N LEU A 101 22.11 3.09 4.21
CA LEU A 101 23.23 2.33 4.76
C LEU A 101 24.14 3.36 5.44
N LYS A 102 24.28 3.25 6.75
CA LYS A 102 25.53 3.56 7.43
C LYS A 102 26.08 2.24 7.95
#